data_AF-A0A0R0I9S8-F1
#
_entry.id   AF-A0A0R0I9S8-F1
#
_cell.length_a   1.000
_cell.length_b   1.000
_cell.length_c   1.000
_cell.angle_alpha   90.00
_cell.angle_beta   90.00
_cell.angle_gamma   90.00
#
_symmetry.space_group_name_H-M   'P 1'
#
loop_
_entity.id
_entity.type
_entity.pdbx_description
1 polymer ?
#
loop_
_entity_poly.entity_id
_entity_poly.type
_entity_poly.pdbx_seq_one_letter_code
_entity_poly.pdbx_strand_id
1 'polypeptide(L)'
;MPWKVKSCLQSSNTVYDHDTFSKDDKMGDAEFDIFPFIEALKMNLTGLPNGTVVTRIQPSKHNCLADESCITYSNGKVVQDMILRLQNVECGEVEIQLQWIDLPGSKVL
;
A
#
# COMPACT_ATOMS: atom_id res chain seq x y z
N MET A 1 12.08 8.56 17.17
CA MET A 1 10.76 9.24 17.18
C MET A 1 9.71 8.24 16.72
N PRO A 2 8.65 7.96 17.51
CA PRO A 2 7.63 6.99 17.14
C PRO A 2 6.81 7.55 15.98
N TRP A 3 6.36 6.63 15.13
CA TRP A 3 5.57 6.91 13.94
C TRP A 3 4.28 7.58 14.40
N LYS A 4 4.18 8.91 14.23
CA LYS A 4 2.86 9.53 14.17
C LYS A 4 2.31 9.16 12.80
N VAL A 5 1.68 7.98 12.73
CA VAL A 5 0.45 7.88 11.94
C VAL A 5 -0.37 9.05 12.44
N LYS A 6 -0.44 10.14 11.67
CA LYS A 6 -1.50 11.12 11.85
C LYS A 6 -2.78 10.37 11.48
N SER A 7 -3.23 9.53 12.40
CA SER A 7 -4.65 9.39 12.67
C SER A 7 -5.10 10.82 12.88
N CYS A 8 -5.70 11.39 11.85
CA CYS A 8 -6.36 12.67 11.96
C CYS A 8 -7.49 12.42 12.97
N LEU A 9 -7.21 12.69 14.25
CA LEU A 9 -8.22 12.77 15.28
C LEU A 9 -9.30 13.72 14.76
N GLN A 10 -10.53 13.19 14.71
CA GLN A 10 -11.76 13.85 14.23
C GLN A 10 -11.94 14.01 12.72
N SER A 11 -11.87 12.89 12.00
CA SER A 11 -13.09 12.36 11.40
C SER A 11 -12.85 10.90 11.02
N SER A 12 -13.60 9.97 11.62
CA SER A 12 -13.78 8.66 11.01
C SER A 12 -14.55 8.93 9.72
N ASN A 13 -13.82 9.23 8.63
CA ASN A 13 -14.41 9.26 7.31
C ASN A 13 -14.73 7.81 6.99
N THR A 14 -15.93 7.39 7.35
CA THR A 14 -16.48 6.14 6.85
C THR A 14 -16.69 6.37 5.36
N VAL A 15 -15.92 5.65 4.54
CA VAL A 15 -16.09 5.67 3.10
C VAL A 15 -17.19 4.67 2.79
N TYR A 16 -18.26 5.15 2.18
CA TYR A 16 -19.35 4.33 1.70
C TYR A 16 -19.21 4.20 0.19
N ASP A 17 -19.51 3.03 -0.37
CA ASP A 17 -19.69 2.93 -1.81
C ASP A 17 -20.95 3.72 -2.21
N HIS A 18 -20.91 4.34 -3.38
CA HIS A 18 -22.08 5.06 -3.88
C HIS A 18 -22.79 4.16 -4.88
N ASP A 19 -23.89 3.56 -4.42
CA ASP A 19 -24.67 2.63 -5.21
C ASP A 19 -25.78 3.34 -5.97
N THR A 20 -25.89 3.04 -7.27
CA THR A 20 -26.96 3.65 -8.11
C THR A 20 -28.36 3.10 -7.79
N PHE A 21 -28.44 1.88 -7.26
CA PHE A 21 -29.70 1.15 -7.07
C PHE A 21 -29.88 0.50 -5.69
N SER A 22 -28.85 0.49 -4.85
CA SER A 22 -28.85 -0.01 -3.47
C SER A 22 -28.56 1.12 -2.47
N LYS A 23 -28.67 0.81 -1.17
CA LYS A 23 -28.21 1.73 -0.13
C LYS A 23 -26.70 1.59 -0.02
N ASP A 24 -26.01 2.71 -0.09
CA ASP A 24 -24.59 2.86 0.24
C ASP A 24 -24.20 2.00 1.46
N ASP A 25 -23.28 1.06 1.26
CA ASP A 25 -22.78 0.15 2.28
C ASP A 25 -21.36 0.53 2.73
N LYS A 26 -20.84 -0.18 3.74
CA LYS A 26 -19.51 0.12 4.25
C LYS A 26 -18.49 -0.58 3.36
N MET A 27 -17.59 0.22 2.80
CA MET A 27 -16.40 -0.32 2.14
C MET A 27 -15.64 -1.23 3.11
N GLY A 28 -15.30 -2.43 2.63
CA GLY A 28 -14.51 -3.39 3.38
C GLY A 28 -13.10 -2.89 3.70
N ASP A 29 -12.35 -3.69 4.43
CA ASP A 29 -10.97 -3.39 4.84
C ASP A 29 -9.98 -4.40 4.27
N ALA A 30 -8.73 -3.98 4.11
CA ALA A 30 -7.65 -4.86 3.66
C ALA A 30 -6.36 -4.55 4.42
N GLU A 31 -5.58 -5.59 4.66
CA GLU A 31 -4.29 -5.51 5.33
C GLU A 31 -3.18 -6.04 4.42
N PHE A 32 -2.00 -5.43 4.53
CA PHE A 32 -0.80 -5.85 3.82
C PHE A 32 0.43 -5.67 4.70
N ASP A 33 1.47 -6.48 4.43
CA ASP A 33 2.74 -6.38 5.13
C ASP A 33 3.62 -5.29 4.50
N ILE A 34 4.01 -4.31 5.31
CA ILE A 34 4.89 -3.20 4.90
C ILE A 34 6.38 -3.59 4.96
N PHE A 35 6.76 -4.64 5.68
CA PHE A 35 8.17 -4.99 5.88
C PHE A 35 8.95 -5.22 4.58
N PRO A 36 8.42 -5.94 3.56
CA PRO A 36 9.11 -6.10 2.27
C PRO A 36 9.44 -4.76 1.60
N PHE A 37 8.53 -3.78 1.68
CA PHE A 37 8.75 -2.44 1.15
C PHE A 37 9.87 -1.71 1.89
N ILE A 38 9.90 -1.82 3.22
CA ILE A 38 10.94 -1.22 4.06
C ILE A 38 12.31 -1.88 3.81
N GLU A 39 12.36 -3.19 3.58
CA GLU A 39 13.60 -3.89 3.22
C GLU A 39 14.12 -3.41 1.87
N ALA A 40 13.26 -3.28 0.86
CA ALA A 40 13.64 -2.73 -0.44
C ALA A 40 14.18 -1.29 -0.35
N LEU A 41 13.60 -0.44 0.53
CA LEU A 41 14.13 0.91 0.79
C LEU A 41 15.52 0.90 1.44
N LYS A 42 15.85 -0.13 2.22
CA LYS A 42 17.17 -0.27 2.86
C LYS A 42 18.23 -0.89 1.95
N MET A 43 17.82 -1.49 0.83
CA MET A 43 18.75 -2.06 -0.14
C MET A 43 19.51 -0.95 -0.88
N ASN A 44 20.76 -1.22 -1.24
CA ASN A 44 21.50 -0.34 -2.13
C ASN A 44 21.07 -0.60 -3.58
N LEU A 45 20.18 0.25 -4.09
CA LEU A 45 19.62 0.17 -5.45
C LEU A 45 20.39 1.04 -6.47
N THR A 46 21.57 1.55 -6.09
CA THR A 46 22.37 2.43 -6.94
C THR A 46 22.81 1.70 -8.21
N GLY A 47 22.58 2.32 -9.37
CA GLY A 47 22.99 1.79 -10.67
C GLY A 47 22.06 0.72 -11.26
N LEU A 48 20.97 0.35 -10.57
CA LEU A 48 19.98 -0.55 -11.16
C LEU A 48 19.22 0.13 -12.30
N PRO A 49 18.89 -0.60 -13.39
CA PRO A 49 18.03 -0.10 -14.45
C PRO A 49 16.64 0.27 -13.94
N ASN A 50 16.01 1.25 -14.60
CA ASN A 50 14.63 1.62 -14.33
C ASN A 50 13.69 0.43 -14.62
N GLY A 51 12.75 0.16 -13.70
CA GLY A 51 11.81 -0.96 -13.80
C GLY A 51 12.35 -2.29 -13.24
N THR A 52 13.50 -2.27 -12.54
CA THR A 52 14.01 -3.48 -11.88
C THR A 52 13.05 -3.93 -10.79
N VAL A 53 12.61 -5.19 -10.85
CA VAL A 53 11.81 -5.80 -9.79
C VAL A 53 12.75 -6.25 -8.66
N VAL A 54 12.58 -5.66 -7.48
CA VAL A 54 13.38 -5.93 -6.28
C VAL A 54 12.80 -7.13 -5.51
N THR A 55 11.48 -7.21 -5.41
CA THR A 55 10.79 -8.27 -4.66
C THR A 55 9.41 -8.51 -5.26
N ARG A 56 8.96 -9.77 -5.21
CA ARG A 56 7.63 -10.20 -5.65
C ARG A 56 6.93 -10.88 -4.49
N ILE A 57 5.68 -10.50 -4.22
CA ILE A 57 4.87 -11.04 -3.14
C ILE A 57 3.67 -11.70 -3.79
N GLN A 58 3.53 -13.01 -3.60
CA GLN A 58 2.46 -13.79 -4.22
C GLN A 58 1.15 -13.68 -3.41
N PRO A 59 -0.01 -13.70 -4.08
CA PRO A 59 -1.29 -13.84 -3.41
C PRO A 59 -1.35 -15.19 -2.69
N SER A 60 -1.93 -15.21 -1.50
CA SER A 60 -2.11 -16.44 -0.71
C SER A 60 -3.39 -16.38 0.10
N LYS A 61 -3.78 -17.51 0.70
CA LYS A 61 -4.91 -17.57 1.63
C LYS A 61 -4.66 -16.81 2.95
N HIS A 62 -3.42 -16.35 3.19
CA HIS A 62 -3.00 -15.69 4.42
C HIS A 62 -2.72 -14.20 4.22
N ASN A 63 -2.97 -13.64 3.04
CA ASN A 63 -2.85 -12.22 2.77
C ASN A 63 -4.04 -11.70 1.94
N CYS A 64 -4.19 -10.39 1.87
CA CYS A 64 -5.27 -9.76 1.11
C CYS A 64 -4.91 -9.56 -0.37
N LEU A 65 -3.73 -9.96 -0.85
CA LEU A 65 -3.33 -9.71 -2.24
C LEU A 65 -4.26 -10.47 -3.21
N ALA A 66 -4.95 -9.72 -4.08
CA ALA A 66 -5.75 -10.24 -5.18
C ALA A 66 -4.88 -10.83 -6.27
N ASP A 67 -3.79 -10.12 -6.59
CA ASP A 67 -2.80 -10.47 -7.60
C ASP A 67 -1.37 -10.30 -7.03
N GLU A 68 -0.36 -10.72 -7.80
CA GLU A 68 1.04 -10.52 -7.45
C GLU A 68 1.37 -9.05 -7.23
N SER A 69 2.00 -8.75 -6.09
CA SER A 69 2.57 -7.43 -5.84
C SER A 69 4.06 -7.42 -6.21
N CYS A 70 4.46 -6.41 -6.97
CA CYS A 70 5.85 -6.17 -7.32
C CYS A 70 6.36 -4.90 -6.63
N ILE A 71 7.47 -5.02 -5.93
CA ILE A 71 8.28 -3.88 -5.50
C ILE A 71 9.30 -3.60 -6.60
N THR A 72 9.22 -2.42 -7.20
CA THR A 72 10.06 -2.02 -8.32
C THR A 72 10.92 -0.81 -7.97
N TYR A 73 12.13 -0.78 -8.51
CA TYR A 73 12.96 0.41 -8.52
C TYR A 73 12.71 1.17 -9.82
N SER A 74 12.14 2.36 -9.73
CA SER A 74 11.89 3.21 -10.88
C SER A 74 12.14 4.69 -10.59
N ASN A 75 12.81 5.37 -11.52
CA ASN A 75 13.12 6.80 -11.46
C ASN A 75 13.74 7.26 -10.14
N GLY A 76 14.67 6.45 -9.58
CA GLY A 76 15.33 6.76 -8.31
C GLY A 76 14.48 6.47 -7.06
N LYS A 77 13.33 5.81 -7.21
CA LYS A 77 12.38 5.53 -6.12
C LYS A 77 12.04 4.05 -6.04
N VAL A 78 11.69 3.62 -4.84
CA VAL A 78 11.05 2.31 -4.60
C VAL A 78 9.55 2.51 -4.66
N VAL A 79 8.89 1.74 -5.53
CA VAL A 79 7.44 1.78 -5.77
C VAL A 79 6.88 0.37 -5.60
N GLN A 80 5.72 0.24 -4.97
CA GLN A 80 5.03 -1.04 -4.87
C GLN A 80 3.58 -0.89 -5.29
N ASP A 81 3.19 -1.65 -6.31
CA ASP A 81 1.80 -1.76 -6.76
C ASP A 81 1.16 -3.01 -6.12
N MET A 82 -0.09 -2.86 -5.68
CA MET A 82 -0.88 -3.92 -5.04
C MET A 82 -2.34 -3.82 -5.45
N ILE A 83 -2.94 -4.97 -5.71
CA ILE A 83 -4.40 -5.13 -5.74
C ILE A 83 -4.76 -5.95 -4.50
N LEU A 84 -5.63 -5.42 -3.65
CA LEU A 84 -6.03 -6.03 -2.38
C LEU A 84 -7.51 -6.39 -2.42
N ARG A 85 -7.84 -7.65 -2.12
CA ARG A 85 -9.20 -8.10 -1.82
C ARG A 85 -9.66 -7.49 -0.52
N LEU A 86 -10.82 -6.85 -0.56
CA LEU A 86 -11.48 -6.33 0.62
C LEU A 86 -12.09 -7.47 1.43
N GLN A 87 -11.97 -7.35 2.75
CA GLN A 87 -12.59 -8.21 3.74
C GLN A 87 -13.85 -7.54 4.27
N ASN A 88 -14.73 -8.34 4.91
CA ASN A 88 -15.99 -7.87 5.49
C ASN A 88 -16.99 -7.29 4.48
N VAL A 89 -16.83 -7.60 3.20
CA VAL A 89 -17.76 -7.31 2.09
C VAL A 89 -17.92 -8.56 1.20
N GLU A 90 -19.00 -8.65 0.42
CA GLU A 90 -19.28 -9.82 -0.43
C GLU A 90 -18.24 -9.98 -1.55
N CYS A 91 -17.86 -8.87 -2.17
CA CYS A 91 -16.81 -8.78 -3.16
C CYS A 91 -16.25 -7.35 -3.18
N GLY A 92 -15.01 -7.20 -3.65
CA GLY A 92 -14.38 -5.90 -3.77
C GLY A 92 -12.87 -6.02 -3.77
N GLU A 93 -12.23 -5.23 -4.63
CA GLU A 93 -10.79 -5.10 -4.69
C GLU A 93 -10.43 -3.62 -4.70
N VAL A 94 -9.28 -3.29 -4.11
CA VAL A 94 -8.72 -1.94 -4.15
C VAL A 94 -7.31 -2.00 -4.71
N GLU A 95 -7.04 -1.16 -5.70
CA GLU A 95 -5.70 -0.96 -6.25
C GLU A 95 -5.02 0.20 -5.50
N ILE A 96 -3.82 -0.06 -4.97
CA ILE A 96 -3.02 0.93 -4.25
C ILE A 96 -1.57 0.90 -4.71
N GLN A 97 -0.90 2.05 -4.60
CA GLN A 97 0.53 2.18 -4.85
C GLN A 97 1.22 2.83 -3.65
N LEU A 98 2.31 2.21 -3.19
CA LEU A 98 3.18 2.77 -2.16
C LEU A 98 4.38 3.48 -2.80
N GLN A 99 4.67 4.69 -2.32
CA GLN A 99 5.90 5.41 -2.59
C GLN A 99 6.42 6.02 -1.29
N TRP A 100 7.73 5.96 -1.09
CA TRP A 100 8.36 6.68 0.02
C TRP A 100 8.57 8.14 -0.36
N ILE A 101 8.21 9.05 0.55
CA ILE A 101 8.41 10.50 0.38
C ILE A 101 9.24 11.06 1.53
N ASP A 102 10.26 11.83 1.20
CA ASP A 102 11.03 12.59 2.18
C ASP A 102 10.32 13.91 2.46
N LEU A 103 10.00 14.18 3.73
CA LEU A 103 9.39 15.44 4.12
C LEU A 103 10.48 16.51 4.31
N PRO A 104 10.40 17.67 3.63
CA PRO A 104 11.37 18.74 3.85
C PRO A 104 11.31 19.21 5.31
N GLY A 105 12.44 19.12 6.01
CA GLY A 105 12.57 19.50 7.42
C GLY A 105 12.35 18.38 8.44
N SER A 106 12.00 17.16 8.03
CA SER A 106 12.09 16.01 8.94
C SER A 106 13.55 15.63 9.13
N LYS A 107 14.20 16.17 10.16
CA LYS A 107 15.50 15.65 10.61
C LYS A 107 15.30 14.21 11.07
N VAL A 108 15.98 13.26 10.43
CA VAL A 108 16.22 11.94 11.00
C VAL A 108 17.13 12.19 12.21
N LEU A 109 16.55 12.18 13.41
CA LEU A 109 17.29 12.14 14.67
C LEU A 109 17.81 10.72 14.90
#